data_AF-A0A7S0S0R5-F1
#
_entry.id   AF-A0A7S0S0R5-F1
#
_cell.length_a   1.000
_cell.length_b   1.000
_cell.length_c   1.000
_cell.angle_alpha   90.00
_cell.angle_beta   90.00
_cell.angle_gamma   90.00
#
_symmetry.space_group_name_H-M   'P 1'
#
loop_
_entity.id
_entity.type
_entity.pdbx_description
1 polymer ?
#
loop_
_entity_poly.entity_id
_entity_poly.type
_entity_poly.pdbx_seq_one_letter_code
_entity_poly.pdbx_strand_id
1 'polypeptide(L)'
;DSSGRILAFKQKAPAPPEGHDNNLRGLYTENLGPAPSKKQFRHIPQTQERILDAPDLMDDYYLNLLDWSCNNVIAVALGRTVYLWNAAAGSVEELCSLPNEGDYVGSVAWSADGAYLAIGTSDAKVQIWDAGRAKQIRELCG
;
A
#
# COMPACT_ATOMS: atom_id res chain seq x y z
N ASP A 1 40.24 39.52 7.42
CA ASP A 1 40.60 38.42 6.52
C ASP A 1 41.10 37.24 7.37
N SER A 2 40.20 36.34 7.75
CA SER A 2 40.51 35.23 8.67
C SER A 2 40.74 33.96 7.83
N SER A 3 41.99 33.69 7.49
CA SER A 3 42.35 32.50 6.70
C SER A 3 42.21 31.23 7.54
N GLY A 4 41.10 30.52 7.41
CA GLY A 4 40.94 29.19 7.99
C GLY A 4 41.92 28.19 7.34
N ARG A 5 42.53 27.31 8.14
CA ARG A 5 43.32 26.19 7.62
C ARG A 5 42.52 24.91 7.70
N ILE A 6 42.57 24.11 6.64
CA ILE A 6 41.97 22.78 6.60
C ILE A 6 42.98 21.79 7.16
N LEU A 7 42.57 21.05 8.18
CA LEU A 7 43.33 19.93 8.73
C LEU A 7 42.74 18.62 8.18
N ALA A 8 43.62 17.68 7.84
CA ALA A 8 43.24 16.36 7.39
C ALA A 8 43.99 15.30 8.18
N PHE A 9 43.31 14.19 8.49
CA PHE A 9 43.97 13.02 9.07
C PHE A 9 44.90 12.40 8.03
N LYS A 10 46.18 12.24 8.40
CA LYS A 10 47.18 11.61 7.53
C LYS A 10 47.04 10.08 7.49
N GLN A 11 46.33 9.49 8.44
CA GLN A 11 46.09 8.06 8.50
C GLN A 11 44.83 7.72 7.69
N LYS A 12 45.01 6.82 6.71
CA LYS A 12 43.90 6.33 5.89
C LYS A 12 42.98 5.46 6.77
N ALA A 13 41.67 5.53 6.53
CA ALA A 13 40.71 4.68 7.23
C ALA A 13 41.09 3.20 7.07
N PRO A 14 40.87 2.36 8.10
CA PRO A 14 41.12 0.93 8.01
C PRO A 14 40.34 0.33 6.83
N ALA A 15 40.95 -0.65 6.15
CA ALA A 15 40.20 -1.44 5.18
C ALA A 15 39.06 -2.17 5.90
N PRO A 16 37.89 -2.30 5.26
CA PRO A 16 36.81 -3.06 5.86
C PRO A 16 37.19 -4.53 6.02
N PRO A 17 36.56 -5.27 6.95
CA PRO A 17 36.83 -6.69 7.15
C PRO A 17 36.69 -7.51 5.85
N GLU A 18 37.48 -8.58 5.70
CA GLU A 18 37.37 -9.47 4.53
C GLU A 18 35.95 -10.05 4.44
N GLY A 19 35.29 -9.83 3.28
CA GLY A 19 33.89 -10.16 3.04
C GLY A 19 32.89 -9.01 3.23
N HIS A 20 33.35 -7.79 3.53
CA HIS A 20 32.46 -6.63 3.64
C HIS A 20 32.09 -6.04 2.27
N ASP A 21 30.81 -6.15 1.91
CA ASP A 21 30.20 -5.54 0.73
C ASP A 21 29.11 -4.55 1.19
N ASN A 22 29.08 -3.33 0.64
CA ASN A 22 28.19 -2.26 1.14
C ASN A 22 26.99 -2.05 0.20
N ASN A 23 26.02 -2.96 0.26
CA ASN A 23 24.83 -2.98 -0.60
C ASN A 23 23.65 -2.17 -0.03
N LEU A 24 23.87 -0.92 0.37
CA LEU A 24 22.87 -0.02 1.00
C LEU A 24 21.59 0.26 0.20
N ARG A 25 21.38 -0.37 -0.96
CA ARG A 25 20.13 -0.28 -1.72
C ARG A 25 19.33 -1.59 -1.87
N GLY A 26 19.81 -2.71 -1.35
CA GLY A 26 19.08 -4.00 -1.40
C GLY A 26 18.93 -4.75 -0.07
N LEU A 27 19.63 -4.34 1.00
CA LEU A 27 19.84 -5.18 2.21
C LEU A 27 19.13 -4.74 3.51
N TYR A 28 18.37 -3.63 3.57
CA TYR A 28 18.00 -3.03 4.86
C TYR A 28 16.82 -3.67 5.62
N THR A 29 16.26 -4.80 5.17
CA THR A 29 15.24 -5.54 5.93
C THR A 29 15.46 -7.04 6.06
N GLU A 30 16.33 -7.66 5.25
CA GLU A 30 16.40 -9.14 5.21
C GLU A 30 17.24 -9.76 6.33
N ASN A 31 18.14 -9.00 6.98
CA ASN A 31 19.05 -9.54 8.00
C ASN A 31 19.21 -8.63 9.23
N LEU A 32 18.17 -7.90 9.62
CA LEU A 32 18.07 -7.50 11.02
C LEU A 32 17.80 -8.79 11.80
N GLY A 33 18.87 -9.44 12.28
CA GLY A 33 18.74 -10.46 13.32
C GLY A 33 17.79 -9.94 14.39
N PRO A 34 16.97 -10.81 15.01
CA PRO A 34 15.81 -10.40 15.80
C PRO A 34 16.20 -9.25 16.71
N ALA A 35 15.58 -8.08 16.49
CA ALA A 35 15.78 -6.94 17.36
C ALA A 35 15.57 -7.43 18.80
N PRO A 36 16.41 -6.99 19.78
CA PRO A 36 16.31 -7.46 21.15
C PRO A 36 14.85 -7.37 21.59
N SER A 37 14.28 -8.51 21.99
CA SER A 37 12.87 -8.62 22.30
C SER A 37 12.56 -7.70 23.47
N LYS A 38 12.05 -6.50 23.15
CA LYS A 38 11.39 -5.68 24.15
C LYS A 38 10.30 -6.56 24.74
N LYS A 39 10.20 -6.62 26.07
CA LYS A 39 9.13 -7.38 26.75
C LYS A 39 7.80 -6.97 26.12
N GLN A 40 7.27 -7.82 25.25
CA GLN A 40 6.00 -7.58 24.61
C GLN A 40 4.95 -7.77 25.69
N PHE A 41 4.29 -6.68 26.05
CA PHE A 41 3.22 -6.70 27.04
C PHE A 41 1.98 -7.48 26.54
N ARG A 42 1.93 -7.80 25.24
CA ARG A 42 0.86 -8.53 24.56
C ARG A 42 1.44 -9.45 23.49
N HIS A 43 0.91 -10.67 23.38
CA HIS A 43 1.22 -11.60 22.30
C HIS A 43 0.70 -11.08 20.94
N ILE A 44 1.57 -11.03 19.93
CA ILE A 44 1.22 -10.74 18.54
C ILE A 44 1.46 -12.02 17.72
N PRO A 45 0.43 -12.58 17.06
CA PRO A 45 0.61 -13.73 16.18
C PRO A 45 1.68 -13.47 15.13
N GLN A 46 2.60 -14.42 14.93
CA GLN A 46 3.63 -14.35 13.88
C GLN A 46 3.12 -14.85 12.53
N THR A 47 1.89 -15.37 12.51
CA THR A 47 1.20 -15.82 11.31
C THR A 47 -0.03 -14.96 11.09
N GLN A 48 -0.19 -14.51 9.86
CA GLN A 48 -1.45 -14.03 9.29
C GLN A 48 -2.62 -14.96 9.58
N GLU A 49 -3.77 -14.37 9.93
CA GLU A 49 -5.02 -15.09 10.18
C GLU A 49 -5.67 -15.57 8.87
N ARG A 50 -5.62 -14.75 7.82
CA ARG A 50 -6.18 -15.04 6.48
C ARG A 50 -5.29 -14.46 5.38
N ILE A 51 -5.25 -15.15 4.25
CA ILE A 51 -4.80 -14.61 2.96
C ILE A 51 -6.00 -14.59 2.04
N LEU A 52 -6.17 -13.50 1.31
CA LEU A 52 -7.12 -13.40 0.22
C LEU A 52 -6.33 -13.29 -1.09
N ASP A 53 -6.77 -14.03 -2.10
CA ASP A 53 -6.17 -13.93 -3.42
C ASP A 53 -6.60 -12.60 -4.07
N ALA A 54 -5.64 -11.92 -4.69
CA ALA A 54 -5.83 -10.67 -5.39
C ALA A 54 -5.27 -10.80 -6.82
N PRO A 55 -5.91 -11.59 -7.69
CA PRO A 55 -5.48 -11.70 -9.08
C PRO A 55 -5.56 -10.33 -9.75
N ASP A 56 -4.62 -10.02 -10.65
CA ASP A 56 -4.58 -8.76 -11.41
C ASP A 56 -4.40 -7.49 -10.55
N LEU A 57 -3.93 -7.64 -9.31
CA LEU A 57 -3.42 -6.50 -8.54
C LEU A 57 -2.22 -5.91 -9.28
N MET A 58 -2.31 -4.63 -9.63
CA MET A 58 -1.24 -3.96 -10.37
C MET A 58 -0.05 -3.69 -9.44
N ASP A 59 1.14 -4.09 -9.89
CA ASP A 59 2.41 -3.81 -9.23
C ASP A 59 2.93 -2.43 -9.61
N ASP A 60 2.25 -1.39 -9.09
CA ASP A 60 2.64 0.01 -9.28
C ASP A 60 2.63 0.75 -7.94
N TYR A 61 3.82 1.24 -7.58
CA TYR A 61 4.08 1.95 -6.33
C TYR A 61 3.21 3.21 -6.14
N TYR A 62 2.77 3.85 -7.21
CA TYR A 62 2.05 5.12 -7.14
C TYR A 62 0.54 4.95 -6.94
N LEU A 63 0.03 3.72 -7.04
CA LEU A 63 -1.40 3.45 -6.93
C LEU A 63 -1.81 3.14 -5.50
N ASN A 64 -3.01 3.56 -5.12
CA ASN A 64 -3.59 3.31 -3.79
C ASN A 64 -4.80 2.39 -3.92
N LEU A 65 -4.52 1.11 -4.17
CA LEU A 65 -5.51 0.13 -4.65
C LEU A 65 -6.35 -0.54 -3.56
N LEU A 66 -6.14 -0.24 -2.28
CA LEU A 66 -6.82 -0.89 -1.16
C LEU A 66 -7.20 0.13 -0.08
N ASP A 67 -8.42 0.04 0.42
CA ASP A 67 -8.86 0.77 1.61
C ASP A 67 -9.87 -0.02 2.44
N TRP A 68 -9.87 0.17 3.77
CA TRP A 68 -10.73 -0.57 4.71
C TRP A 68 -11.68 0.38 5.44
N SER A 69 -12.97 0.20 5.18
CA SER A 69 -14.03 1.00 5.82
C SER A 69 -14.21 0.71 7.31
N CYS A 70 -14.82 1.68 8.01
CA CYS A 70 -15.31 1.51 9.37
C CYS A 70 -16.44 0.45 9.51
N ASN A 71 -17.06 0.05 8.40
CA ASN A 71 -18.10 -0.98 8.36
C ASN A 71 -17.54 -2.40 8.19
N ASN A 72 -16.22 -2.56 8.36
CA ASN A 72 -15.51 -3.83 8.25
C ASN A 72 -15.57 -4.44 6.83
N VAL A 73 -15.58 -3.57 5.82
CA VAL A 73 -15.52 -3.94 4.39
C VAL A 73 -14.22 -3.41 3.80
N ILE A 74 -13.44 -4.30 3.17
CA ILE A 74 -12.24 -3.96 2.41
C ILE A 74 -12.65 -3.71 0.95
N ALA A 75 -12.23 -2.59 0.37
CA ALA A 75 -12.29 -2.36 -1.06
C ALA A 75 -10.90 -2.64 -1.66
N VAL A 76 -10.84 -3.42 -2.74
CA VAL A 76 -9.60 -3.73 -3.46
C VAL A 76 -9.83 -3.53 -4.95
N ALA A 77 -8.94 -2.77 -5.58
CA ALA A 77 -8.89 -2.56 -7.02
C ALA A 77 -7.97 -3.59 -7.68
N LEU A 78 -8.52 -4.39 -8.58
CA LEU A 78 -7.85 -5.43 -9.35
C LEU A 78 -7.99 -5.07 -10.84
N GLY A 79 -6.91 -4.51 -11.40
CA GLY A 79 -6.91 -3.91 -12.74
C GLY A 79 -8.00 -2.85 -12.92
N ARG A 80 -9.03 -3.22 -13.67
CA ARG A 80 -10.18 -2.35 -14.03
C ARG A 80 -11.40 -2.52 -13.14
N THR A 81 -11.36 -3.43 -12.17
CA THR A 81 -12.53 -3.82 -11.37
C THR A 81 -12.26 -3.56 -9.89
N VAL A 82 -13.30 -3.13 -9.16
CA VAL A 82 -13.25 -2.97 -7.71
C VAL A 82 -14.12 -4.04 -7.05
N TYR A 83 -13.51 -4.78 -6.13
CA TYR A 83 -14.19 -5.77 -5.30
C TYR A 83 -14.32 -5.29 -3.85
N LEU A 84 -15.42 -5.66 -3.22
CA LEU A 84 -15.69 -5.46 -1.80
C LEU A 84 -15.63 -6.81 -1.09
N TRP A 85 -14.88 -6.88 0.00
CA TRP A 85 -14.84 -8.04 0.88
C TRP A 85 -15.33 -7.66 2.28
N ASN A 86 -16.41 -8.29 2.72
CA ASN A 86 -16.92 -8.11 4.08
C ASN A 86 -16.17 -9.01 5.05
N ALA A 87 -15.38 -8.44 5.95
CA ALA A 87 -14.53 -9.21 6.84
C ALA A 87 -15.30 -9.96 7.95
N ALA A 88 -16.53 -9.53 8.27
CA ALA A 88 -17.38 -10.22 9.24
C ALA A 88 -18.06 -11.46 8.64
N ALA A 89 -18.62 -11.33 7.43
CA ALA A 89 -19.34 -12.41 6.74
C ALA A 89 -18.44 -13.28 5.86
N GLY A 90 -17.29 -12.76 5.42
CA GLY A 90 -16.41 -13.39 4.43
C GLY A 90 -16.93 -13.32 2.99
N SER A 91 -17.99 -12.55 2.72
CA SER A 91 -18.57 -12.42 1.38
C SER A 91 -17.73 -11.49 0.50
N VAL A 92 -17.69 -11.80 -0.81
CA VAL A 92 -17.05 -11.00 -1.85
C VAL A 92 -18.13 -10.52 -2.81
N GLU A 93 -18.11 -9.24 -3.16
CA GLU A 93 -19.00 -8.63 -4.14
C GLU A 93 -18.18 -7.80 -5.14
N GLU A 94 -18.52 -7.87 -6.42
CA GLU A 94 -18.01 -6.93 -7.41
C GLU A 94 -18.80 -5.63 -7.31
N LEU A 95 -18.14 -4.51 -7.06
CA LEU A 95 -18.81 -3.21 -7.00
C LEU A 95 -19.02 -2.64 -8.40
N CYS A 96 -17.94 -2.61 -9.19
CA CYS A 96 -17.96 -2.04 -10.52
C CYS A 96 -16.75 -2.47 -11.35
N SER A 97 -16.90 -2.38 -12.66
CA SER A 97 -15.81 -2.52 -13.63
C SER A 97 -15.83 -1.30 -14.57
N LEU A 98 -14.65 -0.76 -14.89
CA LEU A 98 -14.53 0.37 -15.81
C LEU A 98 -15.05 0.00 -17.21
N PRO A 99 -15.51 0.93 -18.05
CA PRO A 99 -16.13 0.58 -19.32
C PRO A 99 -15.11 0.11 -20.37
N ASN A 100 -13.90 0.65 -20.38
CA ASN A 100 -12.89 0.32 -21.40
C ASN A 100 -11.90 -0.71 -20.88
N GLU A 101 -11.48 -1.64 -21.74
CA GLU A 101 -10.54 -2.72 -21.39
C GLU A 101 -9.12 -2.21 -21.04
N GLY A 102 -8.73 -1.04 -21.56
CA GLY A 102 -7.41 -0.45 -21.29
C GLY A 102 -7.36 0.45 -20.04
N ASP A 103 -8.52 0.76 -19.44
CA ASP A 103 -8.58 1.61 -18.26
C ASP A 103 -8.35 0.79 -16.99
N TYR A 104 -7.77 1.44 -15.98
CA TYR A 104 -7.54 0.82 -14.68
C TYR A 104 -7.93 1.76 -13.53
N VAL A 105 -8.17 1.17 -12.37
CA VAL A 105 -8.44 1.91 -11.14
C VAL A 105 -7.10 2.27 -10.50
N GLY A 106 -6.82 3.56 -10.35
CA GLY A 106 -5.57 4.04 -9.76
C GLY A 106 -5.65 4.31 -8.25
N SER A 107 -6.85 4.52 -7.71
CA SER A 107 -7.03 4.68 -6.26
C SER A 107 -8.45 4.35 -5.80
N VAL A 108 -8.58 3.88 -4.56
CA VAL A 108 -9.85 3.74 -3.85
C VAL A 108 -9.77 4.40 -2.48
N ALA A 109 -10.86 5.03 -2.03
CA ALA A 109 -10.94 5.63 -0.70
C ALA A 109 -12.37 5.60 -0.16
N TRP A 110 -12.55 5.05 1.03
CA TRP A 110 -13.81 5.07 1.73
C TRP A 110 -14.10 6.46 2.31
N SER A 111 -15.37 6.83 2.25
CA SER A 111 -15.91 7.88 3.11
C SER A 111 -15.82 7.48 4.58
N ALA A 112 -15.74 8.47 5.47
CA ALA A 112 -15.55 8.25 6.90
C ALA A 112 -16.71 7.47 7.58
N ASP A 113 -17.90 7.48 6.98
CA ASP A 113 -19.06 6.70 7.43
C ASP A 113 -19.13 5.30 6.78
N GLY A 114 -18.22 5.00 5.86
CA GLY A 114 -18.14 3.73 5.14
C GLY A 114 -19.34 3.47 4.22
N ALA A 115 -20.15 4.47 3.89
CA ALA A 115 -21.32 4.31 3.01
C ALA A 115 -20.95 4.48 1.53
N TYR A 116 -19.99 5.35 1.26
CA TYR A 116 -19.54 5.69 -0.08
C TYR A 116 -18.09 5.32 -0.33
N LEU A 117 -17.80 4.88 -1.55
CA LEU A 117 -16.43 4.66 -2.05
C LEU A 117 -16.13 5.65 -3.17
N ALA A 118 -15.00 6.36 -3.05
CA ALA A 118 -14.41 7.12 -4.14
C ALA A 118 -13.44 6.24 -4.91
N ILE A 119 -13.52 6.28 -6.24
CA ILE A 119 -12.67 5.50 -7.16
C ILE A 119 -12.02 6.49 -8.13
N GLY A 120 -10.69 6.58 -8.10
CA GLY A 120 -9.90 7.34 -9.07
C GLY A 120 -9.43 6.46 -10.21
N THR A 121 -9.62 6.88 -11.44
CA THR A 121 -9.39 6.09 -12.65
C THR A 121 -8.20 6.62 -13.48
N SER A 122 -7.65 5.78 -14.35
CA SER A 122 -6.59 6.13 -15.28
C SER A 122 -7.00 7.18 -16.33
N ASP A 123 -8.30 7.33 -16.61
CA ASP A 123 -8.86 8.35 -17.50
C ASP A 123 -9.11 9.71 -16.80
N ALA A 124 -8.46 9.93 -15.64
CA ALA A 124 -8.49 11.15 -14.85
C ALA A 124 -9.88 11.55 -14.31
N LYS A 125 -10.74 10.55 -14.06
CA LYS A 125 -12.04 10.75 -13.44
C LYS A 125 -12.06 10.26 -12.00
N VAL A 126 -13.01 10.79 -11.23
CA VAL A 126 -13.33 10.28 -9.90
C VAL A 126 -14.79 9.87 -9.87
N GLN A 127 -15.05 8.60 -9.60
CA GLN A 127 -16.40 8.08 -9.41
C GLN A 127 -16.72 7.99 -7.91
N ILE A 128 -17.95 8.35 -7.55
CA ILE A 128 -18.47 8.17 -6.19
C ILE A 128 -19.56 7.11 -6.24
N TRP A 129 -19.37 6.03 -5.49
CA TRP A 129 -20.26 4.88 -5.44
C TRP A 129 -20.97 4.78 -4.09
N ASP A 130 -22.27 4.53 -4.10
CA ASP A 130 -23.02 3.99 -2.96
C ASP A 130 -22.70 2.50 -2.87
N ALA A 131 -21.88 2.11 -1.90
CA ALA A 131 -21.41 0.74 -1.79
C ALA A 131 -22.54 -0.22 -1.39
N GLY A 132 -23.45 0.21 -0.51
CA GLY A 132 -24.56 -0.62 -0.05
C GLY A 132 -25.63 -0.86 -1.12
N ARG A 133 -25.69 0.00 -2.14
CA ARG A 133 -26.62 -0.15 -3.29
C ARG A 133 -25.93 -0.58 -4.58
N ALA A 134 -24.61 -0.80 -4.54
CA ALA A 134 -23.77 -1.05 -5.71
C ALA A 134 -24.10 -0.10 -6.88
N LYS A 135 -24.12 1.21 -6.61
CA LYS A 135 -24.56 2.21 -7.58
C LYS A 135 -23.66 3.43 -7.63
N GLN A 136 -23.21 3.80 -8.83
CA GLN A 136 -22.55 5.07 -9.08
C GLN A 136 -23.52 6.25 -8.85
N ILE A 137 -23.12 7.20 -8.01
CA ILE A 137 -23.90 8.41 -7.69
C ILE A 137 -23.40 9.59 -8.50
N ARG A 138 -22.08 9.70 -8.67
CA ARG A 138 -21.45 10.80 -9.40
C ARG A 138 -20.20 10.36 -10.14
N GLU A 139 -19.91 11.07 -11.21
CA GLU A 139 -18.62 11.11 -11.87
C GLU A 139 -18.15 12.56 -11.86
N LEU A 140 -16.90 12.77 -11.47
CA LEU A 140 -16.24 14.07 -11.48
C LEU A 140 -15.22 14.05 -12.61
N CYS A 141 -15.43 14.91 -13.59
CA CYS A 141 -14.49 15.18 -14.68
C CYS A 141 -13.73 16.47 -14.36
N GLY A 142 -12.45 16.52 -14.77
CA GLY A 142 -11.63 17.73 -14.70
C GLY A 142 -12.11 18.85 -15.63
#